data_AF-A0AAV2AJ15-F1
#
_entry.id   AF-A0AAV2AJ15-F1
#
_cell.length_a   1.000
_cell.length_b   1.000
_cell.length_c   1.000
_cell.angle_alpha   90.00
_cell.angle_beta   90.00
_cell.angle_gamma   90.00
#
_symmetry.space_group_name_H-M   'P 1'
#
loop_
_entity.id
_entity.type
_entity.pdbx_description
1 polymer ?
#
loop_
_entity_poly.entity_id
_entity_poly.type
_entity_poly.pdbx_seq_one_letter_code
_entity_poly.pdbx_strand_id
1 'polypeptide(L)'
;MTEAHFYSRGTSTSRKSTDQRGAFMRMTQEDNRAASAAPPPENGVSPTLVLTEAFTAEDAINRAGMGKFQVRLIILCGFVWMAKGFDNVVGMFINSLTTCEWNLLRWHSALMVTITTIFTILGCIIYGMWSDKYGRRTALSSSLIFVFVFSAVSVGLPNYTWFLIFRTITAFSIGGFAQALTLCCEYVPGGQRGRVVFILSGFWAVGVTVMLGLLYAMTRPAFYHWRLFAAVSTIPSLVAMIMMRFFPGKHPLSFSQ
;
A
#
# COMPACT_ATOMS: atom_id res chain seq x y z
N MET A 1 -23.73 -59.16 8.03
CA MET A 1 -23.56 -59.86 6.73
C MET A 1 -23.31 -58.75 5.71
N THR A 2 -22.12 -58.53 5.14
CA THR A 2 -20.95 -59.40 4.91
C THR A 2 -19.71 -58.53 4.58
N GLU A 3 -18.54 -59.08 4.87
CA GLU A 3 -17.13 -58.68 4.65
C GLU A 3 -16.78 -57.99 3.31
N ALA A 4 -15.90 -56.98 3.26
CA ALA A 4 -14.42 -57.00 3.28
C ALA A 4 -13.75 -57.73 2.10
N HIS A 5 -13.04 -56.96 1.24
CA HIS A 5 -11.93 -57.47 0.43
C HIS A 5 -10.82 -56.40 0.29
N PHE A 6 -9.65 -56.78 0.79
CA PHE A 6 -8.34 -56.17 0.68
C PHE A 6 -7.76 -56.33 -0.75
N TYR A 7 -7.00 -55.35 -1.25
CA TYR A 7 -5.65 -55.63 -1.78
C TYR A 7 -4.73 -54.40 -1.83
N SER A 8 -3.48 -54.66 -1.42
CA SER A 8 -2.32 -53.78 -1.25
C SER A 8 -1.64 -53.38 -2.57
N ARG A 9 -1.06 -52.17 -2.65
CA ARG A 9 0.13 -51.88 -3.48
C ARG A 9 1.07 -50.89 -2.80
N GLY A 10 2.34 -51.29 -2.75
CA GLY A 10 3.39 -50.77 -1.88
C GLY A 10 4.16 -49.52 -2.35
N THR A 11 4.94 -49.08 -1.38
CA THR A 11 5.89 -47.97 -1.31
C THR A 11 7.07 -48.10 -2.28
N SER A 12 7.35 -47.07 -3.08
CA SER A 12 8.57 -46.99 -3.91
C SER A 12 8.92 -45.54 -4.28
N THR A 13 9.28 -44.70 -3.31
CA THR A 13 9.80 -43.34 -3.59
C THR A 13 10.99 -42.91 -2.74
N SER A 14 11.41 -43.69 -1.74
CA SER A 14 12.47 -43.25 -0.82
C SER A 14 13.92 -43.48 -1.29
N ARG A 15 14.16 -44.35 -2.29
CA ARG A 15 15.53 -44.83 -2.60
C ARG A 15 16.36 -43.90 -3.50
N LYS A 16 15.74 -43.03 -4.30
CA LYS A 16 16.45 -42.14 -5.24
C LYS A 16 17.05 -40.87 -4.58
N SER A 17 16.51 -40.40 -3.46
CA SER A 17 16.97 -39.14 -2.83
C SER A 17 18.28 -39.31 -2.05
N THR A 18 18.52 -40.48 -1.47
CA THR A 18 19.72 -40.77 -0.68
C THR A 18 20.97 -40.90 -1.56
N ASP A 19 20.81 -41.41 -2.78
CA ASP A 19 21.92 -41.65 -3.73
C ASP A 19 22.46 -40.33 -4.30
N GLN A 20 21.58 -39.36 -4.56
CA GLN A 20 21.99 -38.02 -5.02
C GLN A 20 22.73 -37.21 -3.95
N ARG A 21 22.37 -37.38 -2.67
CA ARG A 21 23.11 -36.75 -1.56
C ARG A 21 24.51 -37.32 -1.41
N GLY A 22 24.69 -38.63 -1.62
CA GLY A 22 26.00 -39.27 -1.61
C GLY A 22 26.90 -38.80 -2.76
N ALA A 23 26.34 -38.62 -3.96
CA ALA A 23 27.08 -38.10 -5.11
C ALA A 23 27.51 -36.63 -4.92
N PHE A 24 26.61 -35.79 -4.39
CA PHE A 24 26.92 -34.37 -4.10
C PHE A 24 28.02 -34.22 -3.05
N MET A 25 27.98 -35.03 -1.97
CA MET A 25 29.04 -34.99 -0.95
C MET A 25 30.41 -35.43 -1.50
N ARG A 26 30.46 -36.40 -2.42
CA ARG A 26 31.72 -36.82 -3.05
C ARG A 26 32.33 -35.73 -3.93
N MET A 27 31.53 -34.99 -4.69
CA MET A 27 31.99 -33.82 -5.45
C MET A 27 32.58 -32.75 -4.53
N THR A 28 31.89 -32.39 -3.43
CA THR A 28 32.40 -31.37 -2.49
C THR A 28 33.69 -31.80 -1.78
N GLN A 29 33.93 -33.10 -1.64
CA GLN A 29 35.12 -33.65 -0.98
C GLN A 29 36.30 -33.78 -1.94
N GLU A 30 36.05 -34.04 -3.22
CA GLU A 30 37.09 -34.01 -4.27
C GLU A 30 37.53 -32.58 -4.57
N ASP A 31 36.60 -31.61 -4.64
CA ASP A 31 36.94 -30.18 -4.80
C ASP A 31 37.76 -29.66 -3.60
N ASN A 32 37.42 -30.07 -2.37
CA ASN A 32 38.20 -29.72 -1.18
C ASN A 32 39.60 -30.36 -1.15
N ARG A 33 39.76 -31.57 -1.72
CA ARG A 33 41.08 -32.21 -1.86
C ARG A 33 41.93 -31.54 -2.93
N ALA A 34 41.34 -31.10 -4.04
CA ALA A 34 42.02 -30.35 -5.08
C ALA A 34 42.51 -28.98 -4.57
N ALA A 35 41.70 -28.30 -3.74
CA ALA A 35 42.07 -27.03 -3.11
C ALA A 35 43.21 -27.16 -2.07
N SER A 36 43.31 -28.31 -1.39
CA SER A 36 44.35 -28.58 -0.38
C SER A 36 45.71 -29.00 -0.97
N ALA A 37 45.78 -29.32 -2.27
CA ALA A 37 46.99 -29.81 -2.94
C ALA A 37 47.74 -28.73 -3.74
N ALA A 38 47.28 -27.47 -3.72
CA ALA A 38 47.96 -26.38 -4.41
C ALA A 38 49.22 -25.95 -3.63
N PRO A 39 50.38 -25.77 -4.29
CA PRO A 39 51.60 -25.32 -3.63
C PRO A 39 51.42 -23.91 -3.06
N PRO A 40 52.07 -23.58 -1.93
CA PRO A 40 51.91 -22.28 -1.28
C PRO A 40 52.35 -21.16 -2.23
N PRO A 41 51.56 -20.08 -2.37
CA PRO A 41 51.98 -18.93 -3.16
C PRO A 41 53.14 -18.22 -2.46
N GLU A 42 54.30 -18.32 -3.09
CA GLU A 42 55.45 -17.47 -2.87
C GLU A 42 55.07 -16.03 -3.27
N ASN A 43 55.42 -15.05 -2.44
CA ASN A 43 55.24 -13.60 -2.58
C ASN A 43 53.98 -12.99 -1.93
N GLY A 44 54.13 -12.60 -0.66
CA GLY A 44 54.19 -11.16 -0.31
C GLY A 44 52.96 -10.27 -0.53
N VAL A 45 51.73 -10.81 -0.60
CA VAL A 45 50.52 -9.98 -0.56
C VAL A 45 49.68 -10.36 0.65
N SER A 46 49.72 -9.49 1.65
CA SER A 46 48.83 -9.50 2.82
C SER A 46 47.38 -9.71 2.38
N PRO A 47 46.56 -10.51 3.08
CA PRO A 47 45.12 -10.56 2.82
C PRO A 47 44.53 -9.21 3.26
N THR A 48 44.47 -8.27 2.32
CA THR A 48 43.85 -6.97 2.48
C THR A 48 42.35 -7.18 2.69
N LEU A 49 41.96 -7.26 3.97
CA LEU A 49 40.87 -6.47 4.50
C LEU A 49 39.53 -6.62 3.75
N VAL A 50 38.85 -7.75 3.89
CA VAL A 50 37.38 -7.82 3.69
C VAL A 50 36.72 -7.13 4.90
N LEU A 51 36.96 -5.83 5.07
CA LEU A 51 36.30 -4.96 6.05
C LEU A 51 35.30 -4.10 5.30
N THR A 52 34.15 -4.67 4.96
CA THR A 52 32.84 -4.02 5.01
C THR A 52 31.80 -5.06 4.60
N GLU A 53 31.31 -5.84 5.56
CA GLU A 53 29.89 -6.19 5.53
C GLU A 53 29.16 -4.85 5.38
N ALA A 54 28.68 -4.55 4.18
CA ALA A 54 27.82 -3.42 3.96
C ALA A 54 26.60 -3.67 4.84
N PHE A 55 26.55 -2.99 6.00
CA PHE A 55 25.42 -2.98 6.90
C PHE A 55 24.23 -2.46 6.08
N THR A 56 23.50 -3.36 5.46
CA THR A 56 22.46 -2.99 4.51
C THR A 56 21.34 -2.38 5.34
N ALA A 57 20.71 -1.30 4.86
CA ALA A 57 19.65 -0.62 5.61
C ALA A 57 18.57 -1.60 6.12
N GLU A 58 18.37 -2.71 5.41
CA GLU A 58 17.48 -3.81 5.80
C GLU A 58 17.92 -4.53 7.09
N ASP A 59 19.22 -4.74 7.34
CA ASP A 59 19.72 -5.37 8.56
C ASP A 59 19.61 -4.46 9.79
N ALA A 60 19.78 -3.15 9.61
CA ALA A 60 19.52 -2.16 10.65
C ALA A 60 18.03 -2.12 11.04
N ILE A 61 17.12 -2.21 10.06
CA ILE A 61 15.67 -2.24 10.29
C ILE A 61 15.23 -3.59 10.92
N ASN A 62 15.81 -4.70 10.48
CA ASN A 62 15.55 -6.03 11.05
C ASN A 62 15.99 -6.12 12.52
N ARG A 63 17.10 -5.46 12.89
CA ARG A 63 17.60 -5.40 14.28
C ARG A 63 16.82 -4.42 15.18
N ALA A 64 16.21 -3.37 14.61
CA ALA A 64 15.48 -2.36 15.37
C ALA A 64 14.08 -2.80 15.86
N GLY A 65 13.50 -3.84 15.26
CA GLY A 65 12.16 -4.33 15.60
C GLY A 65 11.04 -3.31 15.35
N MET A 66 9.80 -3.64 15.75
CA MET A 66 8.67 -2.70 15.64
C MET A 66 8.63 -1.70 16.80
N GLY A 67 9.20 -0.51 16.57
CA GLY A 67 9.11 0.60 17.50
C GLY A 67 7.80 1.38 17.44
N LYS A 68 7.58 2.26 18.43
CA LYS A 68 6.42 3.19 18.49
C LYS A 68 6.29 4.09 17.25
N PHE A 69 7.41 4.36 16.56
CA PHE A 69 7.46 5.14 15.33
C PHE A 69 6.76 4.44 14.15
N GLN A 70 7.07 3.16 13.92
CA GLN A 70 6.48 2.37 12.83
C GLN A 70 4.98 2.20 13.04
N VAL A 71 4.54 1.96 14.29
CA VAL A 71 3.11 1.88 14.61
C VAL A 71 2.38 3.20 14.31
N ARG A 72 2.96 4.35 14.68
CA ARG A 72 2.38 5.67 14.35
C ARG A 72 2.30 5.89 12.83
N LEU A 73 3.32 5.45 12.08
CA LEU A 73 3.32 5.54 10.62
C LEU A 73 2.24 4.64 10.00
N ILE A 74 2.09 3.40 10.48
CA ILE A 74 1.06 2.48 10.01
C ILE A 74 -0.34 3.03 10.29
N ILE A 75 -0.57 3.62 11.46
CA ILE A 75 -1.85 4.27 11.78
C ILE A 75 -2.11 5.44 10.82
N LEU A 76 -1.10 6.28 10.55
CA LEU A 76 -1.22 7.39 9.60
C LEU A 76 -1.54 6.89 8.18
N CYS A 77 -0.78 5.91 7.66
CA CYS A 77 -1.07 5.26 6.38
C CYS A 77 -2.48 4.65 6.38
N GLY A 78 -2.90 4.06 7.51
CA GLY A 78 -4.22 3.48 7.72
C GLY A 78 -5.33 4.49 7.54
N PHE A 79 -5.21 5.69 8.11
CA PHE A 79 -6.20 6.77 7.89
C PHE A 79 -6.27 7.22 6.43
N VAL A 80 -5.17 7.22 5.69
CA VAL A 80 -5.19 7.48 4.23
C VAL A 80 -5.98 6.39 3.49
N TRP A 81 -5.76 5.12 3.84
CA TRP A 81 -6.50 4.00 3.24
C TRP A 81 -7.98 4.00 3.65
N MET A 82 -8.30 4.44 4.87
CA MET A 82 -9.67 4.66 5.32
C MET A 82 -10.34 5.77 4.52
N ALA A 83 -9.65 6.90 4.29
CA ALA A 83 -10.15 7.99 3.43
C ALA A 83 -10.41 7.50 2.00
N LYS A 84 -9.52 6.67 1.44
CA LYS A 84 -9.75 5.99 0.16
C LYS A 84 -11.03 5.15 0.17
N GLY A 85 -11.30 4.46 1.28
CA GLY A 85 -12.54 3.69 1.47
C GLY A 85 -13.77 4.58 1.48
N PHE A 86 -13.68 5.73 2.13
CA PHE A 86 -14.78 6.70 2.17
C PHE A 86 -15.10 7.26 0.78
N ASP A 87 -14.08 7.73 0.05
CA ASP A 87 -14.27 8.27 -1.30
C ASP A 87 -14.75 7.23 -2.31
N ASN A 88 -14.46 5.94 -2.07
CA ASN A 88 -14.98 4.85 -2.89
C ASN A 88 -16.51 4.76 -2.79
N VAL A 89 -17.04 4.73 -1.56
CA VAL A 89 -18.49 4.70 -1.31
C VAL A 89 -19.13 5.99 -1.85
N VAL A 90 -18.55 7.15 -1.55
CA VAL A 90 -19.07 8.43 -2.06
C VAL A 90 -19.10 8.46 -3.58
N GLY A 91 -18.06 7.98 -4.27
CA GLY A 91 -18.05 7.89 -5.72
C GLY A 91 -19.20 7.08 -6.31
N MET A 92 -19.57 5.96 -5.69
CA MET A 92 -20.68 5.10 -6.14
C MET A 92 -22.04 5.78 -5.94
N PHE A 93 -22.29 6.33 -4.74
CA PHE A 93 -23.60 6.90 -4.40
C PHE A 93 -23.83 8.29 -4.99
N ILE A 94 -22.79 9.14 -5.01
CA ILE A 94 -22.90 10.50 -5.56
C ILE A 94 -23.30 10.44 -7.03
N ASN A 95 -22.76 9.50 -7.80
CA ASN A 95 -23.11 9.35 -9.21
C ASN A 95 -24.61 9.05 -9.40
N SER A 96 -25.17 8.19 -8.55
CA SER A 96 -26.61 7.88 -8.58
C SER A 96 -27.46 9.08 -8.14
N LEU A 97 -27.11 9.74 -7.04
CA LEU A 97 -27.89 10.84 -6.46
C LEU A 97 -27.87 12.09 -7.33
N THR A 98 -26.71 12.43 -7.88
CA THR A 98 -26.49 13.57 -8.76
C THR A 98 -27.29 13.45 -10.06
N THR A 99 -27.47 12.23 -10.57
CA THR A 99 -28.29 11.97 -11.77
C THR A 99 -29.76 12.31 -11.51
N CYS A 100 -30.26 12.07 -10.29
CA CYS A 100 -31.63 12.40 -9.89
C CYS A 100 -31.85 13.91 -9.64
N GLU A 101 -30.92 14.60 -8.98
CA GLU A 101 -31.10 16.03 -8.64
C GLU A 101 -31.10 16.93 -9.90
N TRP A 102 -30.17 16.70 -10.82
CA TRP A 102 -30.03 17.53 -12.02
C TRP A 102 -30.71 16.91 -13.26
N ASN A 103 -31.49 15.84 -13.11
CA ASN A 103 -32.19 15.12 -14.19
C ASN A 103 -31.28 14.76 -15.38
N LEU A 104 -30.09 14.20 -15.11
CA LEU A 104 -29.13 13.87 -16.17
C LEU A 104 -29.51 12.59 -16.91
N LEU A 105 -29.14 12.54 -18.20
CA LEU A 105 -29.19 11.30 -18.96
C LEU A 105 -28.17 10.28 -18.41
N ARG A 106 -28.51 8.99 -18.49
CA ARG A 106 -27.65 7.86 -18.06
C ARG A 106 -26.22 7.89 -18.61
N TRP A 107 -26.00 8.44 -19.79
CA TRP A 107 -24.65 8.52 -20.38
C TRP A 107 -23.71 9.46 -19.61
N HIS A 108 -24.24 10.50 -18.95
CA HIS A 108 -23.42 11.40 -18.14
C HIS A 108 -22.85 10.70 -16.90
N SER A 109 -23.66 9.87 -16.24
CA SER A 109 -23.24 9.09 -15.07
C SER A 109 -22.13 8.11 -15.44
N ALA A 110 -22.21 7.50 -16.63
CA ALA A 110 -21.15 6.64 -17.16
C ALA A 110 -19.89 7.43 -17.49
N LEU A 111 -20.02 8.60 -18.15
CA LEU A 111 -18.88 9.46 -18.46
C LEU A 111 -18.14 9.92 -17.21
N MET A 112 -18.86 10.28 -16.14
CA MET A 112 -18.25 10.69 -14.88
C MET A 112 -17.32 9.60 -14.32
N VAL A 113 -17.77 8.34 -14.31
CA VAL A 113 -16.97 7.20 -13.85
C VAL A 113 -15.76 6.96 -14.75
N THR A 114 -15.95 7.01 -16.07
CA THR A 114 -14.87 6.81 -17.04
C THR A 114 -13.79 7.88 -16.90
N ILE A 115 -14.16 9.17 -16.87
CA ILE A 115 -13.21 10.27 -16.75
C ILE A 115 -12.49 10.22 -15.41
N THR A 116 -13.21 10.01 -14.29
CA THR A 116 -12.56 9.91 -12.97
C THR A 116 -11.60 8.73 -12.88
N THR A 117 -11.91 7.59 -13.52
CA THR A 117 -11.00 6.44 -13.59
C THR A 117 -9.74 6.76 -14.37
N ILE A 118 -9.86 7.37 -15.56
CA ILE A 118 -8.71 7.79 -16.39
C ILE A 118 -7.81 8.74 -15.62
N PHE A 119 -8.38 9.75 -14.96
CA PHE A 119 -7.62 10.71 -14.18
C PHE A 119 -6.96 10.07 -12.95
N THR A 120 -7.59 9.08 -12.33
CA THR A 120 -6.97 8.32 -11.23
C THR A 120 -5.72 7.58 -11.72
N ILE A 121 -5.78 6.94 -12.90
CA ILE A 121 -4.62 6.26 -13.51
C ILE A 121 -3.50 7.26 -13.79
N LEU A 122 -3.82 8.40 -14.41
CA LEU A 122 -2.85 9.48 -14.65
C LEU A 122 -2.24 9.98 -13.34
N GLY A 123 -3.06 10.10 -12.29
CA GLY A 123 -2.65 10.44 -10.93
C GLY A 123 -1.63 9.46 -10.36
N CYS A 124 -1.89 8.15 -10.46
CA CYS A 124 -0.96 7.11 -10.00
C CYS A 124 0.43 7.23 -10.66
N ILE A 125 0.47 7.50 -11.97
CA ILE A 125 1.71 7.64 -12.73
C ILE A 125 2.46 8.91 -12.29
N ILE A 126 1.77 10.06 -12.28
CA ILE A 126 2.39 11.35 -11.96
C ILE A 126 2.85 11.40 -10.50
N TYR A 127 2.02 10.96 -9.55
CA TYR A 127 2.42 10.90 -8.14
C TYR A 127 3.50 9.83 -7.89
N GLY A 128 3.56 8.77 -8.70
CA GLY A 128 4.67 7.83 -8.72
C GLY A 128 5.99 8.52 -9.02
N MET A 129 6.08 9.17 -10.19
CA MET A 129 7.27 9.93 -10.60
C MET A 129 7.62 11.06 -9.62
N TRP A 130 6.60 11.75 -9.08
CA TRP A 130 6.78 12.80 -8.08
C TRP A 130 7.40 12.21 -6.80
N SER A 131 6.91 11.06 -6.34
CA SER A 131 7.40 10.41 -5.13
C SER A 131 8.86 10.00 -5.22
N ASP A 132 9.32 9.62 -6.41
CA ASP A 132 10.71 9.24 -6.64
C ASP A 132 11.63 10.48 -6.65
N LYS A 133 11.16 11.63 -7.17
CA LYS A 133 11.96 12.85 -7.28
C LYS A 133 12.02 13.70 -6.01
N TYR A 134 10.88 13.90 -5.33
CA TYR A 134 10.77 14.81 -4.19
C TYR A 134 10.54 14.08 -2.85
N GLY A 135 10.59 12.75 -2.87
CA GLY A 135 10.35 11.89 -1.73
C GLY A 135 8.88 11.50 -1.55
N ARG A 136 8.67 10.27 -1.07
CA ARG A 136 7.33 9.68 -0.87
C ARG A 136 6.45 10.45 0.09
N ARG A 137 7.03 10.98 1.17
CA ARG A 137 6.27 11.75 2.16
C ARG A 137 5.69 13.03 1.56
N THR A 138 6.47 13.74 0.76
CA THR A 138 6.04 14.99 0.11
C THR A 138 4.91 14.72 -0.88
N ALA A 139 5.06 13.68 -1.70
CA ALA A 139 4.02 13.26 -2.65
C ALA A 139 2.72 12.83 -1.96
N LEU A 140 2.81 12.09 -0.84
CA LEU A 140 1.63 11.71 -0.08
C LEU A 140 0.95 12.93 0.57
N SER A 141 1.75 13.85 1.15
CA SER A 141 1.23 15.07 1.78
C SER A 141 0.52 15.98 0.79
N SER A 142 1.09 16.18 -0.40
CA SER A 142 0.43 16.99 -1.42
C SER A 142 -0.88 16.35 -1.84
N SER A 143 -0.89 15.05 -2.13
CA SER A 143 -2.12 14.34 -2.53
C SER A 143 -3.26 14.49 -1.52
N LEU A 144 -2.97 14.40 -0.21
CA LEU A 144 -3.96 14.59 0.85
C LEU A 144 -4.55 16.00 0.88
N ILE A 145 -3.70 17.02 0.72
CA ILE A 145 -4.14 18.42 0.68
C ILE A 145 -5.05 18.64 -0.52
N PHE A 146 -4.64 18.16 -1.71
CA PHE A 146 -5.46 18.27 -2.91
C PHE A 146 -6.80 17.54 -2.76
N VAL A 147 -6.81 16.30 -2.27
CA VAL A 147 -8.07 15.57 -2.04
C VAL A 147 -8.98 16.34 -1.07
N PHE A 148 -8.45 16.81 0.07
CA PHE A 148 -9.25 17.54 1.04
C PHE A 148 -9.84 18.84 0.47
N VAL A 149 -9.00 19.70 -0.14
CA VAL A 149 -9.43 21.02 -0.64
C VAL A 149 -10.43 20.86 -1.77
N PHE A 150 -10.13 20.06 -2.79
CA PHE A 150 -11.00 19.94 -3.97
C PHE A 150 -12.28 19.17 -3.65
N SER A 151 -12.22 18.16 -2.77
CA SER A 151 -13.42 17.46 -2.32
C SER A 151 -14.32 18.39 -1.48
N ALA A 152 -13.76 19.17 -0.55
CA ALA A 152 -14.52 20.13 0.25
C ALA A 152 -15.18 21.22 -0.61
N VAL A 153 -14.46 21.77 -1.59
CA VAL A 153 -15.02 22.76 -2.53
C VAL A 153 -16.12 22.15 -3.39
N SER A 154 -15.99 20.88 -3.79
CA SER A 154 -16.97 20.22 -4.66
C SER A 154 -18.39 20.15 -4.05
N VAL A 155 -18.49 20.14 -2.71
CA VAL A 155 -19.77 20.11 -1.97
C VAL A 155 -20.62 21.36 -2.23
N GLY A 156 -19.99 22.52 -2.41
CA GLY A 156 -20.65 23.80 -2.58
C GLY A 156 -21.03 24.14 -4.03
N LEU A 157 -20.68 23.29 -5.00
CA LEU A 157 -20.86 23.63 -6.40
C LEU A 157 -22.32 23.42 -6.85
N PRO A 158 -22.96 24.44 -7.48
CA PRO A 158 -24.37 24.37 -7.88
C PRO A 158 -24.58 23.73 -9.26
N ASN A 159 -23.52 23.55 -10.05
CA ASN A 159 -23.61 23.16 -11.45
C ASN A 159 -22.80 21.87 -11.73
N TYR A 160 -23.38 20.97 -12.51
CA TYR A 160 -22.82 19.65 -12.81
C TYR A 160 -21.43 19.73 -13.46
N THR A 161 -21.21 20.64 -14.41
CA THR A 161 -19.92 20.76 -15.11
C THR A 161 -18.79 21.12 -14.15
N TRP A 162 -19.02 22.09 -13.26
CA TRP A 162 -18.04 22.45 -12.23
C TRP A 162 -17.83 21.30 -11.25
N PHE A 163 -18.90 20.65 -10.81
CA PHE A 163 -18.80 19.47 -9.96
C PHE A 163 -17.96 18.35 -10.59
N LEU A 164 -18.15 18.06 -11.88
CA LEU A 164 -17.37 17.08 -12.63
C LEU A 164 -15.88 17.46 -12.67
N ILE A 165 -15.53 18.72 -12.96
CA ILE A 165 -14.14 19.18 -13.00
C ILE A 165 -13.45 19.02 -11.65
N PHE A 166 -14.08 19.44 -10.56
CA PHE A 166 -13.48 19.27 -9.22
C PHE A 166 -13.37 17.80 -8.82
N ARG A 167 -14.33 16.97 -9.26
CA ARG A 167 -14.31 15.54 -9.01
C ARG A 167 -13.19 14.82 -9.76
N THR A 168 -12.87 15.24 -10.98
CA THR A 168 -11.76 14.68 -11.75
C THR A 168 -10.41 15.08 -11.16
N ILE A 169 -10.26 16.32 -10.67
CA ILE A 169 -9.07 16.76 -9.93
C ILE A 169 -8.91 15.96 -8.62
N THR A 170 -10.01 15.71 -7.91
CA THR A 170 -9.99 14.89 -6.70
C THR A 170 -9.60 13.44 -7.03
N ALA A 171 -10.16 12.86 -8.09
CA ALA A 171 -9.81 11.52 -8.57
C ALA A 171 -8.33 11.40 -8.97
N PHE A 172 -7.79 12.40 -9.66
CA PHE A 172 -6.36 12.50 -9.94
C PHE A 172 -5.51 12.48 -8.66
N SER A 173 -5.94 13.22 -7.64
CA SER A 173 -5.23 13.33 -6.37
C SER A 173 -5.27 12.03 -5.55
N ILE A 174 -6.38 11.28 -5.60
CA ILE A 174 -6.50 9.95 -4.95
C ILE A 174 -5.44 8.96 -5.46
N GLY A 175 -4.94 9.12 -6.69
CA GLY A 175 -3.85 8.29 -7.23
C GLY A 175 -2.57 8.32 -6.35
N GLY A 176 -2.33 9.42 -5.63
CA GLY A 176 -1.22 9.57 -4.70
C GLY A 176 -1.33 8.71 -3.44
N PHE A 177 -2.50 8.19 -3.08
CA PHE A 177 -2.70 7.38 -1.88
C PHE A 177 -1.94 6.05 -1.92
N ALA A 178 -1.60 5.55 -3.12
CA ALA A 178 -0.74 4.37 -3.27
C ALA A 178 0.62 4.55 -2.59
N GLN A 179 1.13 5.79 -2.51
CA GLN A 179 2.41 6.11 -1.87
C GLN A 179 2.40 5.86 -0.36
N ALA A 180 1.23 5.83 0.29
CA ALA A 180 1.13 5.49 1.71
C ALA A 180 1.60 4.05 1.97
N LEU A 181 1.22 3.10 1.10
CA LEU A 181 1.66 1.72 1.26
C LEU A 181 3.17 1.62 1.08
N THR A 182 3.71 2.24 0.03
CA THR A 182 5.14 2.16 -0.26
C THR A 182 5.98 2.83 0.83
N LEU A 183 5.54 3.98 1.33
CA LEU A 183 6.14 4.63 2.48
C LEU A 183 6.16 3.68 3.68
N CYS A 184 5.02 3.08 4.01
CA CYS A 184 4.94 2.13 5.11
C CYS A 184 5.87 0.89 4.93
N CYS A 185 6.04 0.38 3.70
CA CYS A 185 6.94 -0.74 3.40
C CYS A 185 8.43 -0.41 3.52
N GLU A 186 8.83 0.85 3.32
CA GLU A 186 10.23 1.29 3.47
C GLU A 186 10.70 1.30 4.93
N TYR A 187 9.79 1.58 5.87
CA TYR A 187 10.13 1.64 7.30
C TYR A 187 9.90 0.32 8.04
N VAL A 188 9.38 -0.72 7.36
CA VAL A 188 8.98 -1.99 7.98
C VAL A 188 9.90 -3.12 7.52
N PRO A 189 10.38 -3.98 8.44
CA PRO A 189 11.24 -5.12 8.12
C PRO A 189 10.56 -6.08 7.13
N GLY A 190 11.36 -6.67 6.23
CA GLY A 190 10.88 -7.50 5.11
C GLY A 190 9.85 -8.57 5.50
N GLY A 191 10.07 -9.27 6.62
CA GLY A 191 9.20 -10.33 7.11
C GLY A 191 7.81 -9.87 7.58
N GLN A 192 7.59 -8.57 7.83
CA GLN A 192 6.31 -8.04 8.32
C GLN A 192 5.57 -7.17 7.30
N ARG A 193 6.14 -6.95 6.11
CA ARG A 193 5.52 -6.15 5.04
C ARG A 193 4.12 -6.65 4.68
N GLY A 194 3.93 -7.97 4.59
CA GLY A 194 2.62 -8.57 4.32
C GLY A 194 1.56 -8.26 5.39
N ARG A 195 1.96 -8.22 6.67
CA ARG A 195 1.06 -7.87 7.77
C ARG A 195 0.60 -6.42 7.68
N VAL A 196 1.49 -5.51 7.26
CA VAL A 196 1.15 -4.09 7.08
C VAL A 196 0.19 -3.89 5.92
N VAL A 197 0.41 -4.55 4.78
CA VAL A 197 -0.54 -4.54 3.66
C VAL A 197 -1.93 -5.00 4.12
N PHE A 198 -2.00 -6.10 4.87
CA PHE A 198 -3.25 -6.60 5.42
C PHE A 198 -3.94 -5.60 6.35
N ILE A 199 -3.19 -4.97 7.26
CA ILE A 199 -3.71 -3.94 8.17
C ILE A 199 -4.28 -2.76 7.37
N LEU A 200 -3.56 -2.25 6.37
CA LEU A 200 -4.02 -1.13 5.53
C LEU A 200 -5.28 -1.47 4.74
N SER A 201 -5.37 -2.69 4.18
CA SER A 201 -6.59 -3.20 3.57
C SER A 201 -7.75 -3.27 4.56
N GLY A 202 -7.48 -3.63 5.83
CA GLY A 202 -8.45 -3.57 6.91
C GLY A 202 -8.96 -2.16 7.17
N PHE A 203 -8.08 -1.15 7.19
CA PHE A 203 -8.49 0.26 7.31
C PHE A 203 -9.39 0.71 6.16
N TRP A 204 -9.11 0.27 4.93
CA TRP A 204 -9.98 0.54 3.79
C TRP A 204 -11.36 -0.11 3.93
N ALA A 205 -11.42 -1.37 4.34
CA ALA A 205 -12.67 -2.08 4.58
C ALA A 205 -13.50 -1.41 5.69
N VAL A 206 -12.88 -1.04 6.82
CA VAL A 206 -13.52 -0.26 7.89
C VAL A 206 -14.04 1.07 7.33
N GLY A 207 -13.25 1.73 6.49
CA GLY A 207 -13.66 2.95 5.80
C GLY A 207 -14.98 2.79 5.04
N VAL A 208 -15.05 1.77 4.19
CA VAL A 208 -16.24 1.43 3.41
C VAL A 208 -17.42 1.10 4.31
N THR A 209 -17.24 0.26 5.33
CA THR A 209 -18.32 -0.15 6.25
C THR A 209 -18.88 1.02 7.05
N VAL A 210 -18.02 1.90 7.58
CA VAL A 210 -18.45 3.10 8.33
C VAL A 210 -19.25 4.02 7.42
N MET A 211 -18.79 4.25 6.18
CA MET A 211 -19.52 5.09 5.23
C MET A 211 -20.86 4.51 4.80
N LEU A 212 -20.94 3.20 4.58
CA LEU A 212 -22.20 2.52 4.28
C LEU A 212 -23.18 2.60 5.47
N GLY A 213 -22.70 2.43 6.70
CA GLY A 213 -23.50 2.59 7.90
C GLY A 213 -24.03 4.02 8.09
N LEU A 214 -23.17 5.02 7.84
CA LEU A 214 -23.56 6.43 7.85
C LEU A 214 -24.59 6.74 6.77
N LEU A 215 -24.42 6.21 5.56
CA LEU A 215 -25.39 6.35 4.49
C LEU A 215 -26.75 5.79 4.90
N TYR A 216 -26.78 4.57 5.44
CA TYR A 216 -28.01 3.95 5.93
C TYR A 216 -28.70 4.82 6.99
N ALA A 217 -27.94 5.35 7.95
CA ALA A 217 -28.45 6.26 8.97
C ALA A 217 -28.97 7.60 8.38
N MET A 218 -28.31 8.12 7.34
CA MET A 218 -28.67 9.36 6.65
C MET A 218 -29.79 9.20 5.61
N THR A 219 -30.22 7.98 5.28
CA THR A 219 -31.32 7.72 4.34
C THR A 219 -32.70 8.08 4.95
N ARG A 220 -32.74 8.51 6.22
CA ARG A 220 -33.95 9.06 6.85
C ARG A 220 -34.35 10.37 6.13
N PRO A 221 -35.65 10.59 5.86
CA PRO A 221 -36.13 11.65 4.95
C PRO A 221 -35.76 13.10 5.34
N ALA A 222 -35.24 13.32 6.55
CA ALA A 222 -34.78 14.64 7.02
C ALA A 222 -33.39 15.07 6.48
N PHE A 223 -32.56 14.15 5.96
CA PHE A 223 -31.15 14.42 5.64
C PHE A 223 -30.74 14.06 4.20
N TYR A 224 -31.66 14.06 3.25
CA TYR A 224 -31.42 13.67 1.85
C TYR A 224 -30.62 14.71 1.04
N HIS A 225 -29.44 15.10 1.52
CA HIS A 225 -28.53 15.98 0.81
C HIS A 225 -27.21 15.26 0.58
N TRP A 226 -26.97 14.81 -0.66
CA TRP A 226 -25.70 14.21 -1.10
C TRP A 226 -24.49 15.11 -0.79
N ARG A 227 -24.71 16.42 -0.64
CA ARG A 227 -23.73 17.40 -0.18
C ARG A 227 -23.18 17.08 1.21
N LEU A 228 -24.04 16.70 2.17
CA LEU A 228 -23.60 16.29 3.51
C LEU A 228 -22.79 15.00 3.42
N PHE A 229 -23.22 14.05 2.60
CA PHE A 229 -22.50 12.79 2.40
C PHE A 229 -21.10 13.01 1.83
N ALA A 230 -20.98 13.88 0.82
CA ALA A 230 -19.70 14.30 0.26
C ALA A 230 -18.84 15.07 1.29
N ALA A 231 -19.42 15.92 2.13
CA ALA A 231 -18.70 16.63 3.18
C ALA A 231 -18.11 15.67 4.21
N VAL A 232 -18.86 14.65 4.65
CA VAL A 232 -18.39 13.67 5.64
C VAL A 232 -17.26 12.80 5.10
N SER A 233 -17.18 12.58 3.77
CA SER A 233 -16.05 11.85 3.16
C SER A 233 -14.70 12.55 3.37
N THR A 234 -14.71 13.87 3.53
CA THR A 234 -13.47 14.67 3.71
C THR A 234 -12.86 14.54 5.11
N ILE A 235 -13.61 14.06 6.10
CA ILE A 235 -13.19 13.98 7.51
C ILE A 235 -11.93 13.12 7.71
N PRO A 236 -11.85 11.85 7.25
CA PRO A 236 -10.64 11.05 7.42
C PRO A 236 -9.44 11.62 6.66
N SER A 237 -9.66 12.26 5.51
CA SER A 237 -8.60 12.98 4.78
C SER A 237 -8.05 14.14 5.60
N LEU A 238 -8.92 14.91 6.27
CA LEU A 238 -8.52 15.98 7.20
C LEU A 238 -7.73 15.42 8.38
N VAL A 239 -8.21 14.33 8.99
CA VAL A 239 -7.51 13.66 10.10
C VAL A 239 -6.12 13.20 9.65
N ALA A 240 -6.01 12.54 8.50
CA ALA A 240 -4.75 12.09 7.95
C ALA A 240 -3.78 13.26 7.68
N MET A 241 -4.29 14.37 7.14
CA MET A 241 -3.51 15.59 6.91
C MET A 241 -2.96 16.18 8.22
N ILE A 242 -3.80 16.27 9.26
CA ILE A 242 -3.39 16.75 10.59
C ILE A 242 -2.32 15.84 11.18
N MET A 243 -2.54 14.52 11.15
CA MET A 243 -1.56 13.54 11.64
C MET A 243 -0.21 13.65 10.91
N MET A 244 -0.23 13.89 9.60
CA MET A 244 0.98 14.06 8.80
C MET A 244 1.76 15.34 9.15
N ARG A 245 1.06 16.40 9.56
CA ARG A 245 1.70 17.64 10.03
C ARG A 245 2.37 17.47 11.38
N PHE A 246 1.76 16.69 12.27
CA PHE A 246 2.31 16.37 13.59
C PHE A 246 3.39 15.31 13.58
N PHE A 247 3.55 14.56 12.50
CA PHE A 247 4.61 13.58 12.36
C PHE A 247 5.99 14.29 12.22
N PRO A 248 6.88 14.26 13.23
CA PRO A 248 8.18 14.91 13.10
C PRO A 248 9.02 14.18 12.05
N GLY A 249 9.47 14.91 11.03
CA GLY A 249 10.17 14.35 9.88
C GLY A 249 11.61 13.93 10.07
N LYS A 250 12.09 13.86 11.30
CA LYS A 250 13.48 13.53 11.59
C LYS A 250 13.54 12.13 12.20
N HIS A 251 13.92 11.16 11.38
CA HIS A 251 14.54 9.96 11.94
C HIS A 251 15.87 10.39 12.58
N PRO A 252 16.21 9.94 13.79
CA PRO A 252 17.49 10.24 14.46
C PRO A 252 18.74 9.67 13.73
N LEU A 253 18.62 9.18 12.50
CA LEU A 253 19.74 8.64 11.70
C LEU A 253 20.13 9.55 10.52
N SER A 254 19.49 10.71 10.34
CA SER A 254 19.88 11.67 9.28
C SER A 254 21.09 12.54 9.66
N PHE A 255 21.87 12.16 10.68
CA PHE A 255 23.19 12.73 10.97
C PHE A 255 24.25 11.75 10.48
N SER A 256 24.47 11.67 9.17
CA SER A 256 25.65 11.05 8.54
C SER A 256 25.34 10.76 7.06
N GLN A 257 25.18 11.81 6.24
CA GLN A 257 25.67 11.85 4.86
C GLN A 257 25.93 13.30 4.49
#